data_AF-A0A520JEY2-F1
#
_entry.id   AF-A0A520JEY2-F1
#
_cell.length_a   1.000
_cell.length_b   1.000
_cell.length_c   1.000
_cell.angle_alpha   90.00
_cell.angle_beta   90.00
_cell.angle_gamma   90.00
#
_symmetry.space_group_name_H-M   'P 1'
#
loop_
_entity.id
_entity.type
_entity.pdbx_description
1 polymer ?
#
loop_
_entity_poly.entity_id
_entity_poly.type
_entity_poly.pdbx_seq_one_letter_code
_entity_poly.pdbx_strand_id
1 'polypeptide(L)'
;MAASHPKRALFERMIAPADSPDFARSLPEAHRSVKVWETGDPKRSRFRQWLGFAGPGFLVSVGYMDPGNWGTDLAGGSQFGYTLLWVILASNLMAIFLQVLCARLGIVTGRDLAQSCRDYYARPVGIALWLLCEFAIIACDLAEVVG
;
A
#
# COMPACT_ATOMS: atom_id res chain seq x y z
N MET A 1 -19.52 -36.18 -6.01
CA MET A 1 -19.35 -35.63 -4.64
C MET A 1 -17.92 -35.09 -4.55
N ALA A 2 -17.68 -33.86 -5.02
CA ALA A 2 -16.34 -33.32 -5.22
C ALA A 2 -15.85 -32.65 -3.94
N ALA A 3 -14.75 -33.15 -3.38
CA ALA A 3 -14.07 -32.56 -2.23
C ALA A 3 -13.60 -31.15 -2.59
N SER A 4 -14.13 -30.14 -1.90
CA SER A 4 -13.69 -28.76 -1.99
C SER A 4 -12.22 -28.66 -1.58
N HIS A 5 -11.33 -28.43 -2.54
CA HIS A 5 -9.91 -28.20 -2.26
C HIS A 5 -9.76 -27.05 -1.24
N PRO A 6 -9.01 -27.22 -0.15
CA PRO A 6 -8.88 -26.20 0.90
C PRO A 6 -8.36 -24.85 0.36
N LYS A 7 -7.53 -24.88 -0.70
CA LYS A 7 -7.04 -23.67 -1.40
C LYS A 7 -8.15 -22.88 -2.11
N ARG A 8 -9.19 -23.56 -2.62
CA ARG A 8 -10.34 -22.90 -3.25
C ARG A 8 -11.22 -22.19 -2.23
N ALA A 9 -11.50 -22.85 -1.10
CA ALA A 9 -12.26 -22.24 0.00
C ALA A 9 -11.53 -21.03 0.60
N LEU A 10 -10.20 -21.06 0.67
CA LEU A 10 -9.38 -19.96 1.19
C LEU A 10 -9.33 -18.79 0.19
N PHE A 11 -9.26 -19.08 -1.12
CA PHE A 11 -9.36 -18.08 -2.18
C PHE A 11 -10.75 -17.43 -2.24
N GLU A 12 -11.81 -18.24 -2.11
CA GLU A 12 -13.19 -17.75 -2.01
C GLU A 12 -13.41 -16.88 -0.76
N ARG A 13 -12.80 -17.22 0.39
CA ARG A 13 -12.81 -16.37 1.59
C ARG A 13 -12.01 -15.08 1.44
N MET A 14 -10.96 -15.07 0.63
CA MET A 14 -10.17 -13.86 0.32
C MET A 14 -10.93 -12.90 -0.60
N ILE A 15 -11.72 -13.44 -1.52
CA ILE A 15 -12.53 -12.65 -2.48
C ILE A 15 -13.93 -12.34 -1.91
N ALA A 16 -14.34 -13.04 -0.85
CA ALA A 16 -15.60 -12.77 -0.17
C ALA A 16 -15.66 -11.29 0.26
N PRO A 17 -16.76 -10.58 -0.06
CA PRO A 17 -16.90 -9.17 0.22
C PRO A 17 -16.69 -8.89 1.71
N ALA A 18 -16.03 -7.77 2.01
CA ALA A 18 -15.59 -7.32 3.35
C ALA A 18 -16.73 -7.08 4.38
N ASP A 19 -17.94 -7.55 4.09
CA ASP A 19 -19.13 -7.46 4.93
C ASP A 19 -19.32 -8.72 5.79
N SER A 20 -18.39 -9.69 5.73
CA SER A 20 -18.35 -10.83 6.64
C SER A 20 -18.05 -10.37 8.08
N PRO A 21 -18.86 -10.74 9.08
CA PRO A 21 -18.80 -10.20 10.45
C PRO A 21 -17.54 -10.55 11.26
N ASP A 22 -16.67 -11.43 10.76
CA ASP A 22 -15.54 -12.00 11.51
C ASP A 22 -14.24 -11.16 11.46
N PHE A 23 -14.16 -10.13 10.60
CA PHE A 23 -12.95 -9.31 10.46
C PHE A 23 -13.27 -7.81 10.51
N ALA A 24 -12.65 -7.09 11.44
CA ALA A 24 -12.70 -5.64 11.49
C ALA A 24 -12.17 -5.05 10.17
N ARG A 25 -12.94 -4.16 9.54
CA ARG A 25 -12.53 -3.48 8.30
C ARG A 25 -11.21 -2.74 8.53
N SER A 26 -10.31 -2.76 7.55
CA SER A 26 -9.07 -1.97 7.61
C SER A 26 -9.40 -0.47 7.65
N LEU A 27 -8.87 0.25 8.64
CA LEU A 27 -9.11 1.69 8.89
C LEU A 27 -10.62 2.02 8.98
N PRO A 28 -11.37 1.48 9.96
CA PRO A 28 -12.83 1.60 10.02
C PRO A 28 -13.34 3.04 10.08
N GLU A 29 -12.53 3.98 10.56
CA GLU A 29 -12.83 5.42 10.64
C GLU A 29 -12.81 6.11 9.27
N ALA A 30 -11.97 5.62 8.34
CA ALA A 30 -11.74 6.23 7.03
C ALA A 30 -12.20 5.33 5.85
N HIS A 31 -12.53 4.07 6.11
CA HIS A 31 -12.89 3.07 5.10
C HIS A 31 -14.15 3.51 4.32
N ARG A 32 -14.00 3.69 3.00
CA ARG A 32 -15.08 4.19 2.10
C ARG A 32 -15.68 5.54 2.52
N SER A 33 -14.91 6.38 3.21
CA SER A 33 -15.34 7.72 3.65
C SER A 33 -15.63 8.67 2.47
N VAL A 34 -14.87 8.55 1.38
CA VAL A 34 -15.10 9.32 0.15
C VAL A 34 -16.19 8.64 -0.67
N LYS A 35 -17.39 9.22 -0.66
CA LYS A 35 -18.48 8.81 -1.55
C LYS A 35 -18.11 9.15 -3.00
N VAL A 36 -17.88 8.12 -3.79
CA VAL A 36 -17.64 8.24 -5.21
C VAL A 36 -18.98 8.24 -5.93
N TRP A 37 -19.16 9.17 -6.86
CA TRP A 37 -20.32 9.19 -7.74
C TRP A 37 -20.21 8.11 -8.81
N GLU A 38 -21.36 7.65 -9.31
CA GLU A 38 -21.40 6.70 -10.41
C GLU A 38 -20.68 7.27 -11.64
N THR A 39 -19.84 6.44 -12.26
CA THR A 39 -19.13 6.73 -13.51
C THR A 39 -20.14 7.04 -14.60
N GLY A 40 -20.45 8.32 -14.84
CA GLY A 40 -21.42 8.72 -15.87
C GLY A 40 -22.16 10.03 -15.64
N ASP A 41 -22.04 10.71 -14.49
CA ASP A 41 -22.75 11.98 -14.25
C ASP A 41 -22.31 13.08 -15.25
N PRO A 42 -23.18 13.50 -16.20
CA PRO A 42 -22.81 14.43 -17.27
C PRO A 42 -22.50 15.85 -16.75
N LYS A 43 -22.80 16.14 -15.49
CA LYS A 43 -22.67 17.49 -14.91
C LYS A 43 -21.32 17.77 -14.24
N ARG A 44 -20.38 16.80 -14.18
CA ARG A 44 -19.09 17.02 -13.49
C ARG A 44 -17.87 16.50 -14.26
N SER A 45 -16.85 17.35 -14.35
CA SER A 45 -15.58 17.08 -15.03
C SER A 45 -14.83 15.90 -14.41
N ARG A 46 -14.32 15.00 -15.27
CA ARG A 46 -13.43 13.87 -14.91
C ARG A 46 -12.24 14.29 -14.04
N PHE A 47 -11.78 15.53 -14.18
CA PHE A 47 -10.70 16.08 -13.35
C PHE A 47 -11.07 16.19 -11.87
N ARG A 48 -12.31 16.59 -11.55
CA ARG A 48 -12.80 16.63 -10.16
C ARG A 48 -12.93 15.24 -9.55
N GLN A 49 -13.19 14.22 -10.37
CA GLN A 49 -13.22 12.82 -9.93
C GLN A 49 -11.85 12.33 -9.56
N TRP A 50 -10.86 12.59 -10.42
CA TRP A 50 -9.48 12.23 -10.15
C TRP A 50 -8.95 12.92 -8.88
N LEU A 51 -9.25 14.22 -8.68
CA LEU A 51 -8.86 14.93 -7.45
C LEU A 51 -9.46 14.32 -6.18
N GLY A 52 -10.66 13.74 -6.25
CA GLY A 52 -11.27 13.02 -5.12
C GLY A 52 -10.46 11.80 -4.65
N PHE A 53 -9.60 11.25 -5.50
CA PHE A 53 -8.75 10.09 -5.21
C PHE A 53 -7.26 10.42 -5.11
N ALA A 54 -6.88 11.69 -5.22
CA ALA A 54 -5.47 12.10 -5.15
C ALA A 54 -4.88 11.94 -3.73
N GLY A 55 -5.71 12.01 -2.69
CA GLY A 55 -5.29 12.00 -1.28
C GLY A 55 -4.42 10.79 -0.88
N PRO A 56 -4.88 9.54 -1.08
CA PRO A 56 -4.09 8.36 -0.73
C PRO A 56 -2.74 8.28 -1.46
N GLY A 57 -2.70 8.68 -2.74
CA GLY A 57 -1.45 8.72 -3.50
C GLY A 57 -0.48 9.76 -2.94
N PHE A 58 -0.98 10.95 -2.59
CA PHE A 58 -0.18 12.01 -2.00
C PHE A 58 0.41 11.61 -0.63
N LEU A 59 -0.38 10.97 0.24
CA LEU A 59 0.08 10.50 1.55
C LEU A 59 1.26 9.53 1.42
N VAL A 60 1.21 8.61 0.45
CA VAL A 60 2.30 7.68 0.19
C VAL A 60 3.52 8.42 -0.36
N SER A 61 3.33 9.35 -1.30
CA SER A 61 4.44 10.11 -1.90
C SER A 61 5.23 10.93 -0.88
N VAL A 62 4.58 11.48 0.15
CA VAL A 62 5.27 12.23 1.22
C VAL A 62 6.25 11.33 1.98
N GLY A 63 5.88 10.08 2.25
CA GLY A 63 6.78 9.13 2.92
C GLY A 63 8.01 8.72 2.11
N TYR A 64 8.01 8.92 0.78
CA TYR A 64 9.20 8.73 -0.07
C TYR A 64 10.10 9.98 -0.13
N MET A 65 9.67 11.09 0.47
CA MET A 65 10.40 12.36 0.50
C MET A 65 10.99 12.62 1.90
N ASP A 66 11.31 11.55 2.62
CA ASP A 66 11.87 11.59 3.97
C ASP A 66 13.31 12.14 3.97
N PRO A 67 13.73 12.90 5.00
CA PRO A 67 15.08 13.46 5.07
C PRO A 67 16.18 12.38 5.19
N GLY A 68 15.80 11.13 5.52
CA GLY A 68 16.71 10.00 5.61
C GLY A 68 17.37 9.63 4.27
N ASN A 69 16.71 9.91 3.14
CA ASN A 69 17.24 9.59 1.81
C ASN A 69 18.11 10.72 1.19
N TRP A 70 17.99 11.95 1.67
CA TRP A 70 18.73 13.10 1.10
C TRP A 70 20.23 12.97 1.27
N GLY A 71 20.69 12.45 2.42
CA GLY A 71 22.11 12.28 2.70
C GLY A 71 22.79 11.34 1.70
N THR A 72 22.15 10.21 1.39
CA THR A 72 22.67 9.24 0.42
C THR A 72 22.62 9.76 -1.01
N ASP A 73 21.58 10.50 -1.37
CA ASP A 73 21.42 11.06 -2.72
C ASP A 73 22.43 12.19 -2.98
N LEU A 74 22.69 13.05 -2.00
CA LEU A 74 23.70 14.10 -2.08
C LEU A 74 25.13 13.52 -2.07
N ALA A 75 25.41 12.56 -1.19
CA ALA A 75 26.70 11.87 -1.17
C ALA A 75 26.93 11.09 -2.48
N GLY A 76 25.92 10.38 -2.98
CA GLY A 76 25.97 9.65 -4.24
C GLY A 76 26.17 10.59 -5.44
N GLY A 77 25.46 11.72 -5.47
CA GLY A 77 25.60 12.73 -6.52
C GLY A 77 26.96 13.42 -6.51
N SER A 78 27.52 13.71 -5.33
CA SER A 78 28.86 14.32 -5.22
C SER A 78 30.00 13.38 -5.61
N GLN A 79 29.87 12.07 -5.34
CA GLN A 79 30.90 11.07 -5.66
C GLN A 79 30.77 10.50 -7.08
N PHE A 80 29.55 10.26 -7.56
CA PHE A 80 29.28 9.55 -8.82
C PHE A 80 28.61 10.43 -9.89
N GLY A 81 28.37 11.71 -9.61
CA GLY A 81 27.69 12.62 -10.53
C GLY A 81 26.32 12.08 -10.95
N TYR A 82 26.06 12.07 -12.26
CA TYR A 82 24.78 11.63 -12.83
C TYR A 82 24.68 10.12 -13.08
N THR A 83 25.73 9.33 -12.79
CA THR A 83 25.75 7.90 -13.12
C THR A 83 24.69 7.10 -12.35
N LEU A 84 24.25 7.57 -11.19
CA LEU A 84 23.23 6.89 -10.37
C LEU A 84 21.78 7.25 -10.76
N LEU A 85 21.55 8.22 -11.65
CA LEU A 85 20.19 8.64 -12.02
C LEU A 85 19.34 7.50 -12.60
N TRP A 86 19.94 6.59 -13.37
CA TRP A 86 19.21 5.44 -13.91
C TRP A 86 18.78 4.45 -12.80
N VAL A 87 19.57 4.33 -11.73
CA VAL A 87 19.25 3.48 -10.56
C VAL A 87 18.06 4.09 -9.81
N ILE A 88 18.09 5.42 -9.60
CA ILE A 88 16.99 6.16 -8.96
C ILE A 88 15.71 6.00 -9.77
N LEU A 89 15.79 6.13 -11.10
CA LEU A 89 14.65 5.94 -12.01
C LEU A 89 14.11 4.51 -11.93
N ALA A 90 14.98 3.50 -12.02
CA ALA A 90 14.59 2.09 -11.93
C ALA A 90 13.94 1.75 -10.58
N SER A 91 14.49 2.29 -9.48
CA SER A 91 13.94 2.14 -8.12
C SER A 91 12.54 2.74 -8.02
N ASN A 92 12.34 3.96 -8.52
CA ASN A 92 11.03 4.62 -8.53
C ASN A 92 10.00 3.87 -9.37
N LEU A 93 10.39 3.32 -10.53
CA LEU A 93 9.49 2.50 -11.35
C LEU A 93 9.05 1.23 -10.60
N MET A 94 9.96 0.59 -9.86
CA MET A 94 9.63 -0.56 -9.02
C MET A 94 8.69 -0.16 -7.87
N ALA A 95 8.94 0.97 -7.21
CA ALA A 95 8.08 1.49 -6.16
C ALA A 95 6.66 1.73 -6.66
N ILE A 96 6.49 2.38 -7.82
CA ILE A 96 5.18 2.59 -8.45
C ILE A 96 4.50 1.26 -8.76
N PHE A 97 5.23 0.30 -9.33
CA PHE A 97 4.69 -1.02 -9.64
C PHE A 97 4.15 -1.73 -8.39
N LEU A 98 4.94 -1.78 -7.31
CA LEU A 98 4.53 -2.39 -6.05
C LEU A 98 3.34 -1.65 -5.42
N GLN A 99 3.35 -0.31 -5.45
CA GLN A 99 2.27 0.49 -4.89
C GLN A 99 0.95 0.27 -5.63
N VAL A 100 1.00 0.12 -6.96
CA VAL A 100 -0.17 -0.24 -7.78
C VAL A 100 -0.71 -1.61 -7.40
N LEU A 101 0.15 -2.61 -7.14
CA LEU A 101 -0.30 -3.92 -6.70
C LEU A 101 -0.97 -3.87 -5.32
N CYS A 102 -0.38 -3.16 -4.36
CA CYS A 102 -0.96 -2.95 -3.02
C CYS A 102 -2.32 -2.23 -3.11
N ALA A 103 -2.41 -1.18 -3.92
CA ALA A 103 -3.66 -0.45 -4.14
C ALA A 103 -4.72 -1.34 -4.80
N ARG A 104 -4.35 -2.13 -5.82
CA ARG A 104 -5.27 -3.08 -6.47
C ARG A 104 -5.76 -4.14 -5.50
N LEU A 105 -4.90 -4.67 -4.62
CA LEU A 105 -5.30 -5.61 -3.58
C LEU A 105 -6.36 -4.96 -2.67
N GLY A 106 -6.10 -3.77 -2.15
CA GLY A 106 -7.02 -3.05 -1.26
C GLY A 106 -8.36 -2.72 -1.91
N ILE A 107 -8.34 -2.29 -3.19
CA ILE A 107 -9.56 -1.94 -3.94
C ILE A 107 -10.40 -3.19 -4.25
N VAL A 108 -9.77 -4.29 -4.65
CA VAL A 108 -10.48 -5.51 -5.09
C VAL A 108 -10.98 -6.32 -3.90
N THR A 109 -10.16 -6.50 -2.86
CA THR A 109 -10.49 -7.35 -1.71
C THR A 109 -11.19 -6.58 -0.59
N GLY A 110 -11.04 -5.25 -0.54
CA GLY A 110 -11.49 -4.43 0.57
C GLY A 110 -10.69 -4.64 1.87
N ARG A 111 -9.56 -5.35 1.81
CA ARG A 111 -8.67 -5.66 2.93
C ARG A 111 -7.30 -5.03 2.73
N ASP A 112 -6.61 -4.75 3.82
CA ASP A 112 -5.21 -4.34 3.74
C ASP A 112 -4.28 -5.54 3.51
N LEU A 113 -3.02 -5.25 3.18
CA LEU A 113 -2.00 -6.26 2.92
C LEU A 113 -1.70 -7.10 4.18
N ALA A 114 -1.75 -6.50 5.37
CA ALA A 114 -1.46 -7.19 6.63
C ALA A 114 -2.55 -8.21 6.99
N GLN A 115 -3.82 -7.87 6.77
CA GLN A 115 -4.97 -8.77 6.89
C GLN A 115 -4.82 -9.95 5.90
N SER A 116 -4.49 -9.65 4.64
CA SER A 116 -4.29 -10.67 3.60
C SER A 116 -3.13 -11.62 3.93
N CYS A 117 -2.01 -11.09 4.46
CA CYS A 117 -0.88 -11.88 4.92
C CYS A 117 -1.25 -12.75 6.13
N ARG A 118 -2.00 -12.21 7.10
CA ARG A 118 -2.45 -12.96 8.28
C ARG A 118 -3.36 -14.13 7.93
N ASP A 119 -4.19 -13.98 6.90
CA ASP A 119 -5.09 -15.02 6.43
C ASP A 119 -4.36 -16.12 5.63
N TYR A 120 -3.30 -15.76 4.90
CA TYR A 120 -2.56 -16.69 4.06
C TYR A 120 -1.44 -17.43 4.79
N TYR A 121 -0.77 -16.78 5.74
CA TYR A 121 0.39 -17.33 6.44
C TYR A 121 0.04 -17.90 7.82
N ALA A 122 0.85 -18.85 8.29
CA ALA A 122 0.75 -19.36 9.66
C ALA A 122 1.06 -18.26 10.70
N ARG A 123 0.45 -18.36 11.89
CA ARG A 123 0.60 -17.37 12.98
C ARG A 123 2.04 -16.95 13.28
N PRO A 124 3.05 -17.85 13.34
CA PRO A 124 4.43 -17.44 13.61
C PRO A 124 4.99 -16.51 12.52
N VAL A 125 4.67 -16.78 11.25
CA VAL A 125 5.09 -15.94 10.11
C VAL A 125 4.38 -14.60 10.16
N GLY A 126 3.08 -14.58 10.46
CA GLY A 126 2.33 -13.34 10.63
C GLY A 126 2.88 -12.44 11.75
N ILE A 127 3.31 -13.03 12.87
CA ILE A 127 3.96 -12.29 13.97
C ILE A 127 5.34 -11.76 13.54
N ALA A 128 6.13 -12.56 12.84
CA ALA A 128 7.43 -12.11 12.33
C ALA A 128 7.30 -10.94 11.34
N LEU A 129 6.34 -11.02 10.41
CA LEU A 129 6.02 -9.94 9.48
C LEU A 129 5.56 -8.67 10.21
N TRP A 130 4.72 -8.84 11.25
CA TRP A 130 4.28 -7.71 12.07
C TRP A 130 5.45 -7.02 12.78
N LEU A 131 6.34 -7.79 13.43
CA LEU A 131 7.54 -7.25 14.08
C LEU A 131 8.43 -6.52 13.06
N LEU A 132 8.64 -7.08 11.87
CA LEU A 132 9.42 -6.45 10.83
C LEU A 132 8.82 -5.11 10.39
N CYS A 133 7.50 -5.04 10.21
CA CYS A 133 6.82 -3.79 9.90
C CYS A 133 6.94 -2.77 11.04
N GLU A 134 6.85 -3.19 12.30
CA GLU A 134 7.02 -2.32 13.47
C GLU A 134 8.44 -1.73 13.53
N PHE A 135 9.47 -2.55 13.31
CA PHE A 135 10.84 -2.07 13.23
C PHE A 135 11.05 -1.11 12.05
N ALA A 136 10.44 -1.38 10.91
CA ALA A 136 10.55 -0.53 9.72
C ALA A 136 9.95 0.86 9.96
N ILE A 137 8.76 0.96 10.58
CA ILE A 137 8.13 2.26 10.85
C ILE A 137 8.87 3.03 11.94
N ILE A 138 9.41 2.36 12.96
CA ILE A 138 10.26 3.00 13.98
C ILE A 138 11.55 3.56 13.35
N ALA A 139 12.16 2.82 12.43
CA ALA A 139 13.34 3.30 11.71
C ALA A 139 13.03 4.52 10.82
N CYS A 140 11.85 4.55 10.19
CA CYS A 140 11.35 5.69 9.42
C CYS A 140 11.18 6.93 10.30
N ASP A 141 10.47 6.79 11.42
CA ASP A 141 10.25 7.87 12.40
C ASP A 141 11.57 8.40 12.97
N LEU A 142 12.52 7.52 13.28
CA LEU A 142 13.86 7.93 13.72
C LEU A 142 14.59 8.78 12.68
N ALA A 143 14.49 8.42 11.39
CA ALA A 143 15.09 9.20 10.31
C ALA A 143 14.43 10.58 10.17
N GLU A 144 13.09 10.66 10.32
CA GLU A 144 12.34 11.92 10.31
C GLU A 144 12.66 12.83 11.51
N VAL A 145 12.92 12.26 12.69
CA VAL A 145 13.27 13.02 13.90
C VAL A 145 14.70 13.57 13.85
N VAL A 146 15.63 12.82 13.25
CA VAL A 146 17.06 13.16 13.22
C VAL A 146 17.43 14.08 12.05
N GLY A 147 16.78 13.91 10.90
CA GLY A 147 17.02 14.68 9.68
C GLY A 147 16.57 16.12 9.77
#